data_AF-A0A803NTJ2-F1
#
_entry.id   AF-A0A803NTJ2-F1
#
_cell.length_a   1.000
_cell.length_b   1.000
_cell.length_c   1.000
_cell.angle_alpha   90.00
_cell.angle_beta   90.00
_cell.angle_gamma   90.00
#
_symmetry.space_group_name_H-M   'P 1'
#
loop_
_entity.id
_entity.type
_entity.pdbx_description
1 polymer ?
#
loop_
_entity_poly.entity_id
_entity_poly.type
_entity_poly.pdbx_seq_one_letter_code
_entity_poly.pdbx_strand_id
1 'polypeptide(L)'
;MSVFSLPWEINRDIESLLAKFWWKGSNGETRGISWMSWDRMCDHKNNGGMGFRNFIDFNLALLGKQGWRFFSRPNSLASRAYSKQGISLGIAFSMLSWETIPVLCGECGRLGL
;
A
#
# COMPACT_ATOMS: atom_id res chain seq x y z
N MET A 1 -2.52 -1.31 -10.89
CA MET A 1 -2.13 0.11 -10.90
C MET A 1 -3.16 0.85 -10.09
N SER A 2 -2.86 1.18 -8.82
CA SER A 2 -3.74 2.07 -8.04
C SER A 2 -3.35 3.50 -8.38
N VAL A 3 -4.36 4.29 -8.72
CA VAL A 3 -4.22 5.65 -9.23
C VAL A 3 -4.75 6.68 -8.22
N PHE A 4 -5.49 6.21 -7.22
CA PHE A 4 -6.20 7.03 -6.25
C PHE A 4 -5.93 6.54 -4.83
N SER A 5 -5.92 7.47 -3.89
CA SER A 5 -5.96 7.10 -2.47
C SER A 5 -7.34 6.52 -2.16
N LEU A 6 -7.36 5.30 -1.64
CA LEU A 6 -8.59 4.66 -1.22
C LEU A 6 -9.05 5.31 0.09
N PRO A 7 -10.34 5.68 0.20
CA PRO A 7 -10.94 6.10 1.46
C PRO A 7 -10.69 5.07 2.57
N TRP A 8 -10.53 5.56 3.80
CA TRP A 8 -10.20 4.74 4.96
C TRP A 8 -11.25 3.63 5.20
N GLU A 9 -12.53 3.92 4.96
CA GLU A 9 -13.65 2.97 5.12
C GLU A 9 -13.48 1.75 4.21
N ILE A 10 -13.15 1.99 2.95
CA ILE A 10 -12.95 0.93 1.95
C ILE A 10 -11.75 0.06 2.33
N ASN A 11 -10.65 0.67 2.80
CA ASN A 11 -9.49 -0.09 3.25
C ASN A 11 -9.87 -1.01 4.42
N ARG A 12 -10.64 -0.50 5.39
CA ARG A 12 -11.10 -1.27 6.55
C ARG A 12 -12.05 -2.40 6.16
N ASP A 13 -12.94 -2.17 5.21
CA ASP A 13 -13.85 -3.19 4.69
C ASP A 13 -13.08 -4.32 3.99
N ILE A 14 -12.05 -3.98 3.20
CA ILE A 14 -11.16 -4.95 2.56
C ILE A 14 -10.42 -5.78 3.62
N GLU A 15 -9.82 -5.14 4.63
CA GLU A 15 -9.14 -5.84 5.72
C GLU A 15 -10.09 -6.76 6.50
N SER A 16 -11.33 -6.32 6.74
CA SER A 16 -12.38 -7.14 7.36
C SER A 16 -12.74 -8.36 6.51
N LEU A 17 -12.85 -8.20 5.19
CA LEU A 17 -13.11 -9.31 4.27
C LEU A 17 -11.94 -10.31 4.23
N LEU A 18 -10.71 -9.82 4.20
CA LEU A 18 -9.52 -10.65 4.22
C LEU A 18 -9.40 -11.42 5.54
N ALA A 19 -9.67 -10.77 6.67
CA ALA A 19 -9.69 -11.42 7.98
C ALA A 19 -10.75 -12.52 8.06
N LYS A 20 -11.97 -12.24 7.57
CA LYS A 20 -13.06 -13.23 7.50
C LYS A 20 -12.72 -14.40 6.59
N PHE A 21 -12.08 -14.13 5.46
CA PHE A 21 -11.63 -15.17 4.53
C PHE A 21 -10.55 -16.04 5.16
N TRP A 22 -9.55 -15.42 5.80
CA TRP A 22 -8.43 -16.12 6.43
C TRP A 22 -8.89 -17.01 7.57
N TRP A 23 -9.76 -16.50 8.43
CA TRP A 23 -10.34 -17.25 9.54
C TRP A 23 -11.62 -17.99 9.16
N LYS A 24 -11.87 -18.27 7.87
CA LYS A 24 -13.03 -19.06 7.47
C LYS A 24 -12.81 -20.54 7.82
N GLY A 25 -13.76 -21.15 8.53
CA GLY A 25 -13.72 -22.57 8.84
C GLY A 25 -13.89 -23.44 7.59
N SER A 26 -13.23 -24.61 7.57
CA SER A 26 -13.21 -25.54 6.43
C SER A 26 -14.58 -26.20 6.15
N ASN A 27 -15.44 -26.38 7.16
CA ASN A 27 -16.56 -27.33 7.10
C ASN A 27 -17.95 -26.70 7.30
N GLY A 28 -18.22 -25.53 6.72
CA GLY A 28 -19.55 -24.90 6.78
C GLY A 28 -19.88 -24.24 8.12
N GLU A 29 -18.94 -24.21 9.06
CA GLU A 29 -19.01 -23.34 10.23
C GLU A 29 -18.94 -21.88 9.79
N THR A 30 -19.97 -21.11 10.17
CA THR A 30 -20.15 -19.70 9.76
C THR A 30 -19.10 -18.76 10.35
N ARG A 31 -18.35 -19.19 11.38
CA ARG A 31 -17.30 -18.42 12.04
C ARG A 31 -16.13 -19.34 12.38
N GLY A 32 -14.97 -19.15 11.75
CA GLY A 32 -13.75 -19.74 12.28
C GLY A 32 -13.15 -18.87 13.40
N ILE A 33 -12.23 -19.47 14.14
CA ILE A 33 -11.62 -18.88 15.33
C ILE A 33 -10.56 -17.87 14.90
N SER A 34 -10.72 -16.61 15.32
CA SER A 34 -9.72 -15.56 15.11
C SER A 34 -8.63 -15.65 16.20
N TRP A 35 -7.54 -16.35 15.91
CA TRP A 35 -6.44 -16.53 16.87
C TRP A 35 -5.58 -15.27 17.07
N MET A 36 -5.63 -14.35 16.11
CA MET A 36 -4.83 -13.13 16.11
C MET A 36 -5.58 -12.01 15.39
N SER A 37 -5.44 -10.77 15.87
CA SER A 37 -5.98 -9.59 15.17
C SER A 37 -5.31 -9.41 13.82
N TRP A 38 -6.03 -8.84 12.86
CA TRP A 38 -5.52 -8.58 11.52
C TRP A 38 -4.26 -7.70 11.55
N ASP A 39 -4.28 -6.64 12.35
CA ASP A 39 -3.13 -5.72 12.52
C ASP A 39 -1.85 -6.45 12.92
N ARG A 40 -1.95 -7.38 13.87
CA ARG A 40 -0.80 -8.13 14.38
C ARG A 40 -0.33 -9.20 13.40
N MET A 41 -1.19 -9.66 12.49
CA MET A 41 -0.75 -10.51 11.38
C MET A 41 -0.02 -9.72 10.28
N CYS A 42 -0.33 -8.42 10.14
CA CYS A 42 0.39 -7.52 9.23
C CYS A 42 1.80 -7.14 9.71
N ASP A 43 2.11 -7.37 10.99
CA ASP A 43 3.47 -7.16 11.49
C ASP A 43 4.48 -8.08 10.79
N HIS A 44 5.74 -7.63 10.76
CA HIS A 44 6.84 -8.41 10.22
C HIS A 44 7.01 -9.73 10.97
N LYS A 45 7.48 -10.78 10.28
CA LYS A 45 7.76 -12.09 10.90
C LYS A 45 8.70 -12.00 12.10
N ASN A 46 9.67 -11.09 12.03
CA ASN A 46 10.64 -10.84 13.11
C ASN A 46 9.98 -10.27 14.37
N ASN A 47 8.83 -9.61 14.23
CA ASN A 47 8.06 -9.03 15.34
C ASN A 47 6.91 -9.96 15.79
N GLY A 48 6.88 -11.21 15.32
CA GLY A 48 5.85 -12.19 15.68
C GLY A 48 4.56 -12.10 14.85
N GLY A 49 4.54 -11.31 13.78
CA GLY A 49 3.46 -11.30 12.80
C GLY A 49 3.64 -12.34 11.69
N MET A 50 2.73 -12.36 10.71
CA MET A 50 2.84 -13.26 9.55
C MET A 50 3.47 -12.58 8.32
N GLY A 51 3.67 -11.26 8.37
CA GLY A 51 4.14 -10.46 7.25
C GLY A 51 3.06 -10.22 6.19
N PHE A 52 1.78 -10.21 6.58
CA PHE A 52 0.74 -9.68 5.68
C PHE A 52 0.95 -8.19 5.46
N ARG A 53 0.46 -7.68 4.33
CA ARG A 53 0.57 -6.25 4.02
C ARG A 53 -0.63 -5.52 4.58
N ASN A 54 -0.40 -4.44 5.32
CA ASN A 54 -1.44 -3.48 5.65
C ASN A 54 -1.92 -2.80 4.34
N PHE A 55 -3.24 -2.72 4.13
CA PHE A 55 -3.79 -2.26 2.85
C PHE A 55 -3.61 -0.75 2.66
N ILE A 56 -3.60 0.01 3.76
CA ILE A 56 -3.33 1.45 3.78
C ILE A 56 -1.90 1.71 3.31
N ASP A 57 -0.92 1.04 3.93
CA ASP A 57 0.50 1.18 3.60
C ASP A 57 0.79 0.68 2.18
N PHE A 58 0.13 -0.41 1.78
CA PHE A 58 0.26 -0.95 0.44
C PHE A 58 -0.29 0.02 -0.62
N ASN A 59 -1.44 0.65 -0.38
CA ASN A 59 -1.98 1.64 -1.29
C ASN A 59 -1.08 2.88 -1.38
N LEU A 60 -0.54 3.34 -0.25
CA LEU A 60 0.42 4.45 -0.23
C LEU A 60 1.69 4.11 -1.02
N ALA A 61 2.23 2.90 -0.85
CA ALA A 61 3.40 2.45 -1.62
C ALA A 61 3.10 2.36 -3.13
N LEU A 62 1.89 1.93 -3.52
CA LEU A 62 1.46 1.90 -4.92
C LEU A 62 1.33 3.31 -5.52
N LEU A 63 0.74 4.24 -4.77
CA LEU A 63 0.68 5.65 -5.16
C LEU A 63 2.08 6.23 -5.30
N GLY A 64 2.98 5.87 -4.39
CA GLY A 64 4.36 6.28 -4.43
C GLY A 64 5.10 5.83 -5.68
N LYS A 65 4.98 4.54 -5.99
CA LYS A 65 5.52 3.94 -7.22
C LYS A 65 4.95 4.63 -8.45
N GLN A 66 3.68 5.02 -8.44
CA GLN A 66 3.05 5.69 -9.56
C GLN A 66 3.53 7.16 -9.70
N GLY A 67 3.64 7.88 -8.58
CA GLY A 67 4.21 9.22 -8.53
C GLY A 67 5.64 9.23 -9.09
N TRP A 68 6.48 8.28 -8.66
CA TRP A 68 7.85 8.15 -9.16
C TRP A 68 7.88 8.00 -10.69
N ARG A 69 6.97 7.21 -11.27
CA ARG A 69 6.88 7.04 -12.73
C ARG A 69 6.48 8.32 -13.45
N PHE A 70 5.66 9.17 -12.84
CA PHE A 70 5.31 10.48 -13.42
C PHE A 70 6.50 11.43 -13.40
N PHE A 71 7.28 11.41 -12.31
CA PHE A 71 8.52 12.19 -12.19
C PHE A 71 9.58 11.73 -13.21
N SER A 72 9.83 10.42 -13.33
CA SER A 72 10.83 9.90 -14.27
C SER A 72 10.44 10.02 -15.75
N ARG A 73 9.14 10.16 -16.07
CA ARG A 73 8.62 10.20 -17.46
C ARG A 73 7.59 11.32 -17.66
N PRO A 74 8.04 12.59 -17.70
CA PRO A 74 7.17 13.75 -17.82
C PRO A 74 6.41 13.81 -19.16
N ASN A 75 6.96 13.22 -20.22
CA ASN A 75 6.36 13.24 -21.57
C ASN A 75 5.28 12.16 -21.79
N SER A 76 5.00 11.31 -20.79
CA SER A 76 3.95 10.30 -20.90
C SER A 76 2.56 10.95 -20.89
N LEU A 77 1.59 10.36 -21.63
CA LEU A 77 0.21 10.83 -21.67
C LEU A 77 -0.39 10.94 -20.26
N ALA A 78 -0.10 9.95 -19.41
CA ALA A 78 -0.53 9.94 -18.03
C ALA A 78 0.06 11.13 -17.25
N SER A 79 1.37 11.37 -17.31
CA SER A 79 1.99 12.52 -16.61
C SER A 79 1.37 13.85 -17.06
N ARG A 80 1.14 14.03 -18.37
CA ARG A 80 0.48 15.23 -18.91
C ARG A 80 -0.96 15.39 -18.45
N ALA A 81 -1.73 14.31 -18.34
CA ALA A 81 -3.09 14.33 -17.80
C ALA A 81 -3.10 14.73 -16.31
N TYR A 82 -2.18 14.18 -15.51
CA TYR A 82 -2.02 14.54 -14.09
C TYR A 82 -1.56 15.99 -13.89
N SER A 83 -0.64 16.50 -14.71
CA SER A 83 -0.20 17.90 -14.66
C SER A 83 -1.32 18.88 -14.99
N LYS A 84 -2.22 18.53 -15.91
CA LYS A 84 -3.37 19.37 -16.28
C LYS A 84 -4.43 19.44 -15.18
N GLN A 85 -4.54 18.40 -14.36
CA GLN A 85 -5.59 18.27 -13.35
C GLN A 85 -5.24 18.91 -12.00
N GLY A 86 -4.08 19.58 -11.87
CA GLY A 86 -3.69 20.29 -10.65
C GLY A 86 -3.36 19.38 -9.46
N ILE A 87 -3.18 18.08 -9.69
CA ILE A 87 -2.93 17.06 -8.66
C ILE A 87 -1.48 17.15 -8.13
N SER A 88 -0.62 17.99 -8.73
CA SER A 88 0.81 18.06 -8.41
C SER A 88 1.12 18.41 -6.95
N LEU A 89 0.23 19.10 -6.23
CA LEU A 89 0.45 19.48 -4.82
C LEU A 89 0.31 18.32 -3.84
N GLY A 90 -0.67 17.43 -4.02
CA GLY A 90 -0.92 16.33 -3.07
C GLY A 90 0.14 15.23 -3.15
N ILE A 91 0.56 14.86 -4.37
CA ILE A 91 1.63 13.89 -4.60
C ILE A 91 2.99 14.46 -4.20
N ALA A 92 3.27 15.73 -4.49
CA ALA A 92 4.52 16.39 -4.06
C ALA A 92 4.65 16.45 -2.53
N PHE A 93 3.56 16.70 -1.80
CA PHE A 93 3.58 16.72 -0.34
C PHE A 93 3.87 15.33 0.26
N SER A 94 3.27 14.26 -0.30
CA SER A 94 3.60 12.88 0.10
C SER A 94 5.01 12.44 -0.32
N MET A 95 5.51 12.96 -1.45
CA MET A 95 6.86 12.71 -1.98
C MET A 95 7.95 13.39 -1.16
N LEU A 96 7.72 14.63 -0.71
CA LEU A 96 8.65 15.36 0.16
C LEU A 96 8.76 14.72 1.55
N SER A 97 7.78 13.91 1.95
CA SER A 97 7.82 13.11 3.17
C SER A 97 8.60 11.78 3.05
N TRP A 98 9.14 11.43 1.86
CA TRP A 98 9.87 10.17 1.66
C TRP A 98 11.21 10.04 2.38
N GLU A 99 11.68 11.09 3.06
CA GLU A 99 12.79 10.94 4.02
C GLU A 99 12.40 10.12 5.27
N THR A 100 11.13 9.73 5.43
CA THR A 100 10.63 9.06 6.65
C THR A 100 10.23 7.57 6.48
N ILE A 101 10.48 6.92 5.34
CA ILE A 101 10.21 5.47 5.19
C ILE A 101 11.48 4.73 4.76
N PRO A 102 12.35 4.31 5.70
CA PRO A 102 13.51 3.48 5.40
C PRO A 102 13.16 2.00 5.11
N VAL A 103 11.90 1.64 4.84
CA VAL A 103 11.45 0.22 4.83
C VAL A 103 11.21 -0.36 3.42
N LEU A 104 11.36 0.41 2.34
CA LEU A 104 11.23 -0.10 0.96
C LEU A 104 12.52 -0.04 0.14
N CYS A 105 13.66 0.30 0.76
CA CYS A 105 14.96 0.33 0.10
C CYS A 105 15.71 -1.00 0.26
N GLY A 106 15.14 -2.08 -0.28
CA GLY A 106 15.85 -3.35 -0.48
C GLY A 106 16.48 -3.49 -1.87
N GLU A 107 16.18 -2.58 -2.81
CA GLU A 107 16.64 -2.66 -4.19
C GLU A 107 17.16 -1.32 -4.76
N CYS A 108 17.34 -0.27 -3.94
CA CYS A 108 17.93 1.00 -4.39
C CYS A 108 19.47 1.01 -4.23
N GLY A 109 20.12 -0.13 -4.51
CA GLY A 109 21.57 -0.30 -4.43
C GLY A 109 22.23 -0.75 -5.74
N ARG A 110 21.52 -0.71 -6.88
CA ARG A 110 22.07 -1.18 -8.16
C ARG A 110 21.84 -0.22 -9.33
N LEU A 111 21.97 1.08 -9.07
CA LEU A 111 22.29 2.08 -10.09
C LEU A 111 23.25 3.09 -9.45
N GLY A 112 24.48 2.65 -9.27
CA GLY A 112 25.64 3.47 -8.96
C GLY A 112 26.80 2.92 -9.79
N LEU A 113 27.21 3.72 -10.78
CA LEU A 113 28.08 3.42 -11.94
C LEU A 113 27.36 2.79 -13.14
#